data_AF-A0A4Y3HZ09-F1
#
_entry.id   AF-A0A4Y3HZ09-F1
#
_cell.length_a   1.000
_cell.length_b   1.000
_cell.length_c   1.000
_cell.angle_alpha   90.00
_cell.angle_beta   90.00
_cell.angle_gamma   90.00
#
_symmetry.space_group_name_H-M   'P 1'
#
loop_
_entity.id
_entity.type
_entity.pdbx_description
1 polymer ?
#
loop_
_entity_poly.entity_id
_entity_poly.type
_entity_poly.pdbx_seq_one_letter_code
_entity_poly.pdbx_strand_id
1 'polypeptide(L)'
;MHSYVIYQYFSTAKNEVIKAITLIITTPLVILLLITYLFHKPSNSVNKEIINKNISLTKLFNEYRINNNVVLTGIESGAKTLAISNNKIIAAPYHRNITANTLMINIFIEEDMGEALKKIKTGQVEYILINNDSQLKLLFNSATNKSLIRRLEINNPPSWLKLINSTDSENMLYKVDYE
;
A
#
# COMPACT_ATOMS: atom_id res chain seq x y z
N MET A 1 -41.44 3.48 -26.30
CA MET A 1 -42.51 4.49 -26.08
C MET A 1 -41.96 5.83 -25.56
N HIS A 2 -41.01 5.84 -24.61
CA HIS A 2 -40.42 7.10 -24.10
C HIS A 2 -39.63 7.93 -25.12
N SER A 3 -38.89 7.28 -26.02
CA SER A 3 -38.12 7.97 -27.07
C SER A 3 -39.01 8.71 -28.09
N TYR A 4 -40.22 8.22 -28.33
CA TYR A 4 -41.19 8.85 -29.25
C TYR A 4 -41.80 10.12 -28.65
N VAL A 5 -42.12 10.10 -27.35
CA VAL A 5 -42.67 11.27 -26.63
C VAL A 5 -41.64 12.38 -26.53
N ILE A 6 -40.37 12.04 -26.26
CA ILE A 6 -39.26 13.01 -26.22
C ILE A 6 -39.07 13.65 -27.61
N TYR A 7 -39.08 12.85 -28.68
CA TYR A 7 -38.98 13.35 -30.05
C TYR A 7 -40.13 14.30 -30.42
N GLN A 8 -41.36 14.00 -29.99
CA GLN A 8 -42.54 14.83 -30.25
C GLN A 8 -42.53 16.15 -29.46
N TYR A 9 -41.94 16.16 -28.26
CA TYR A 9 -41.73 17.37 -27.46
C TYR A 9 -40.66 18.29 -28.08
N PHE A 10 -39.61 17.71 -28.68
CA PHE A 10 -38.59 18.47 -29.40
C PHE A 10 -39.09 19.00 -30.76
N SER A 11 -40.01 18.30 -31.42
CA SER A 11 -40.57 18.74 -32.71
C SER A 11 -41.62 19.84 -32.59
N THR A 12 -42.15 20.11 -31.39
CA THR A 12 -43.14 21.16 -31.11
C THR A 12 -42.52 22.51 -30.72
N ALA A 13 -41.23 22.55 -30.39
CA ALA A 13 -40.51 23.79 -30.14
C ALA A 13 -40.19 24.50 -31.47
N LYS A 14 -40.92 25.58 -31.77
CA LYS A 14 -40.76 26.37 -33.02
C LYS A 14 -39.40 27.04 -33.19
N ASN A 15 -38.62 27.18 -32.11
CA ASN A 15 -37.43 28.04 -32.09
C ASN A 15 -36.16 27.21 -31.93
N GLU A 16 -35.31 27.20 -32.95
CA GLU A 16 -34.07 26.39 -33.02
C GLU A 16 -33.10 26.73 -31.88
N VAL A 17 -33.12 27.97 -31.39
CA VAL A 17 -32.30 28.41 -30.25
C VAL A 17 -32.66 27.68 -28.96
N ILE A 18 -33.96 27.42 -28.72
CA ILE A 18 -34.41 26.72 -27.51
C ILE A 18 -33.95 25.26 -27.54
N LYS A 19 -33.96 24.62 -28.72
CA LYS A 19 -33.45 23.26 -28.90
C LYS A 19 -31.95 23.16 -28.63
N ALA A 20 -31.18 24.15 -29.09
CA ALA A 20 -29.74 24.20 -28.83
C ALA A 20 -29.43 24.35 -27.33
N ILE A 21 -30.15 25.25 -26.64
CA ILE A 21 -29.97 25.47 -25.20
C ILE A 21 -30.34 24.21 -24.39
N THR A 22 -31.46 23.55 -24.73
CA THR A 22 -31.85 22.33 -24.03
C THR A 22 -30.86 21.20 -24.25
N LEU A 23 -30.29 21.06 -25.46
CA LEU A 23 -29.25 20.06 -25.73
C LEU A 23 -27.97 20.31 -24.91
N ILE A 24 -27.54 21.57 -24.81
CA ILE A 24 -26.34 21.97 -24.05
C ILE A 24 -26.51 21.72 -22.54
N ILE A 25 -27.71 21.89 -21.99
CA ILE A 25 -27.98 21.68 -20.55
C ILE A 25 -28.19 20.20 -20.23
N THR A 26 -28.92 19.48 -21.08
CA THR A 26 -29.27 18.08 -20.81
C THR A 26 -28.09 17.13 -20.97
N THR A 27 -27.17 17.41 -21.91
CA THR A 27 -26.03 16.51 -22.18
C THR A 27 -25.10 16.35 -20.97
N PRO A 28 -24.61 17.43 -20.30
CA PRO A 28 -23.80 17.31 -19.08
C PRO A 28 -24.54 16.62 -17.94
N LEU A 29 -25.85 16.86 -17.81
CA LEU A 29 -26.67 16.28 -16.74
C LEU A 29 -26.78 14.76 -16.89
N VAL A 30 -27.01 14.28 -18.12
CA VAL A 30 -27.09 12.86 -18.44
C VAL A 30 -25.73 12.19 -18.25
N ILE A 31 -24.64 12.82 -18.68
CA ILE A 31 -23.27 12.30 -18.47
C ILE A 31 -22.98 12.18 -16.97
N LEU A 32 -23.32 13.21 -16.18
CA LEU A 32 -23.13 13.19 -14.73
C LEU A 32 -23.91 12.04 -14.08
N LEU A 33 -25.18 11.85 -14.45
CA LEU A 33 -25.99 10.75 -13.95
C LEU A 33 -25.40 9.38 -14.34
N LEU A 34 -24.93 9.24 -15.58
CA LEU A 34 -24.29 8.00 -16.06
C LEU A 34 -23.01 7.70 -15.28
N ILE A 35 -22.18 8.70 -15.03
CA ILE A 35 -20.97 8.58 -14.20
C ILE A 35 -21.38 8.17 -12.78
N THR A 36 -22.35 8.85 -12.17
CA THR A 36 -22.78 8.49 -10.82
C THR A 36 -23.36 7.09 -10.72
N TYR A 37 -24.02 6.57 -11.77
CA TYR A 37 -24.58 5.23 -11.81
C TYR A 37 -23.51 4.16 -12.04
N LEU A 38 -22.64 4.35 -13.04
CA LEU A 38 -21.58 3.39 -13.39
C LEU A 38 -20.46 3.35 -12.35
N PHE A 39 -20.17 4.49 -11.71
CA PHE A 39 -19.12 4.63 -10.69
C PHE A 39 -19.68 4.73 -9.27
N HIS A 40 -20.95 4.36 -9.03
CA HIS A 40 -21.51 4.20 -7.68
C HIS A 40 -20.91 2.98 -6.95
N LYS A 41 -19.61 3.00 -6.70
CA LYS A 41 -19.05 2.23 -5.58
C LYS A 41 -18.95 3.18 -4.40
N PRO A 42 -19.59 2.88 -3.25
CA PRO A 42 -19.34 3.65 -2.06
C PRO A 42 -17.86 3.49 -1.72
N SER A 43 -17.09 4.56 -1.89
CA SER A 43 -15.66 4.69 -1.56
C SER A 43 -15.38 4.58 -0.04
N ASN A 44 -16.30 4.01 0.74
CA ASN A 44 -16.18 3.85 2.18
C ASN A 44 -15.32 2.63 2.56
N SER A 45 -15.08 1.70 1.64
CA SER A 45 -14.18 0.56 1.88
C SER A 45 -12.72 1.00 1.97
N VAL A 46 -12.26 1.86 1.04
CA VAL A 46 -10.86 2.31 0.97
C VAL A 46 -10.45 3.07 2.24
N ASN A 47 -11.29 3.99 2.73
CA ASN A 47 -10.98 4.73 3.96
C ASN A 47 -11.02 3.84 5.21
N LYS A 48 -11.97 2.91 5.30
CA LYS A 48 -12.08 2.01 6.46
C LYS A 48 -10.93 1.01 6.54
N GLU A 49 -10.48 0.52 5.40
CA GLU A 49 -9.34 -0.41 5.29
C GLU A 49 -8.01 0.28 5.65
N ILE A 50 -7.79 1.51 5.14
CA ILE A 50 -6.60 2.32 5.49
C ILE A 50 -6.60 2.65 7.00
N ILE A 51 -7.73 3.09 7.56
CA ILE A 51 -7.86 3.40 8.99
C ILE A 51 -7.60 2.16 9.84
N ASN A 52 -8.23 1.03 9.52
CA ASN A 52 -8.03 -0.22 10.28
C ASN A 52 -6.58 -0.72 10.21
N LYS A 53 -5.95 -0.70 9.03
CA LYS A 53 -4.55 -1.12 8.86
C LYS A 53 -3.58 -0.21 9.63
N ASN A 54 -3.83 1.10 9.64
CA ASN A 54 -3.04 2.04 10.45
C ASN A 54 -3.24 1.83 11.96
N ILE A 55 -4.47 1.55 12.42
CA ILE A 55 -4.75 1.23 13.83
C ILE A 55 -4.02 -0.04 14.26
N SER A 56 -3.98 -1.08 13.42
CA SER A 56 -3.24 -2.32 13.69
C SER A 56 -1.73 -2.06 13.84
N LEU A 57 -1.13 -1.28 12.93
CA LEU A 57 0.31 -0.98 12.98
C LEU A 57 0.69 -0.10 14.19
N THR A 58 -0.11 0.91 14.52
CA THR A 58 0.11 1.74 15.71
C THR A 58 0.01 0.91 16.98
N LYS A 59 -0.98 0.01 17.06
CA LYS A 59 -1.13 -0.90 18.21
C LYS A 59 0.09 -1.81 18.34
N LEU A 60 0.55 -2.40 17.23
CA LEU A 60 1.73 -3.27 17.19
C LEU A 60 2.98 -2.56 17.72
N PHE A 61 3.28 -1.36 17.22
CA PHE A 61 4.46 -0.62 17.67
C PHE A 61 4.36 -0.19 19.14
N ASN A 62 3.18 0.19 19.62
CA ASN A 62 2.98 0.53 21.03
C ASN A 62 3.13 -0.69 21.95
N GLU A 63 2.56 -1.83 21.57
CA GLU A 63 2.61 -3.08 22.34
C GLU A 63 4.05 -3.56 22.55
N TYR A 64 4.87 -3.50 21.50
CA TYR A 64 6.27 -3.90 21.54
C TYR A 64 7.26 -2.76 21.79
N ARG A 65 6.75 -1.55 22.12
CA ARG A 65 7.54 -0.35 22.43
C ARG A 65 8.58 -0.01 21.35
N ILE A 66 8.21 -0.15 20.08
CA ILE A 66 9.07 0.14 18.93
C ILE A 66 8.96 1.62 18.61
N ASN A 67 9.87 2.40 19.19
CA ASN A 67 9.94 3.84 19.02
C ASN A 67 11.40 4.29 18.93
N ASN A 68 11.67 5.23 18.03
CA ASN A 68 13.03 5.69 17.70
C ASN A 68 13.98 4.58 17.21
N ASN A 69 13.46 3.45 16.73
CA ASN A 69 14.26 2.36 16.17
C ASN A 69 14.40 2.48 14.65
N VAL A 70 15.38 1.79 14.08
CA VAL A 70 15.51 1.62 12.62
C VAL A 70 14.73 0.40 12.15
N VAL A 71 13.73 0.62 11.29
CA VAL A 71 12.82 -0.40 10.76
C VAL A 71 13.05 -0.60 9.27
N LEU A 72 13.28 -1.86 8.87
CA LEU A 72 13.28 -2.30 7.47
C LEU A 72 11.90 -2.85 7.11
N THR A 73 11.26 -2.26 6.11
CA THR A 73 9.95 -2.68 5.63
C THR A 73 9.76 -2.29 4.16
N GLY A 74 8.63 -2.65 3.57
CA GLY A 74 8.24 -2.25 2.22
C GLY A 74 8.07 -0.73 2.10
N ILE A 75 8.19 -0.20 0.88
CA ILE A 75 8.14 1.25 0.63
C ILE A 75 6.81 1.85 1.12
N GLU A 76 5.68 1.23 0.81
CA GLU A 76 4.35 1.75 1.18
C GLU A 76 4.17 1.79 2.70
N SER A 77 4.56 0.72 3.39
CA SER A 77 4.48 0.67 4.84
C SER A 77 5.53 1.50 5.54
N GLY A 78 6.68 1.76 4.91
CA GLY A 78 7.65 2.73 5.41
C GLY A 78 7.04 4.13 5.55
N ALA A 79 6.25 4.58 4.57
CA ALA A 79 5.49 5.83 4.71
C ALA A 79 4.49 5.78 5.87
N LYS A 80 3.76 4.66 6.03
CA LYS A 80 2.80 4.50 7.12
C LYS A 80 3.49 4.54 8.48
N THR A 81 4.61 3.86 8.63
CA THR A 81 5.45 3.89 9.83
C THR A 81 5.87 5.32 10.19
N LEU A 82 6.37 6.10 9.22
CA LEU A 82 6.75 7.51 9.45
C LEU A 82 5.57 8.38 9.86
N ALA A 83 4.36 8.07 9.38
CA ALA A 83 3.18 8.86 9.70
C ALA A 83 2.67 8.62 11.13
N ILE A 84 2.99 7.48 11.75
CA ILE A 84 2.42 7.05 13.03
C ILE A 84 3.45 6.91 14.16
N SER A 85 4.75 6.97 13.87
CA SER A 85 5.81 6.83 14.87
C SER A 85 7.06 7.64 14.55
N ASN A 86 7.96 7.77 15.53
CA ASN A 86 9.26 8.43 15.37
C ASN A 86 10.36 7.44 14.91
N ASN A 87 9.97 6.28 14.38
CA ASN A 87 10.93 5.31 13.88
C ASN A 87 11.63 5.82 12.62
N LYS A 88 12.91 5.46 12.48
CA LYS A 88 13.64 5.63 11.23
C LYS A 88 13.30 4.46 10.33
N ILE A 89 13.13 4.73 9.04
CA ILE A 89 12.83 3.69 8.04
C ILE A 89 13.91 3.67 6.98
N ILE A 90 14.22 2.48 6.48
CA ILE A 90 15.17 2.33 5.36
C ILE A 90 14.52 2.79 4.05
N ALA A 91 13.29 2.36 3.75
CA ALA A 91 12.67 2.58 2.44
C ALA A 91 11.27 3.22 2.55
N ALA A 92 11.03 4.29 1.77
CA ALA A 92 9.77 5.06 1.71
C ALA A 92 9.51 5.57 0.28
N PRO A 93 8.26 5.96 -0.07
CA PRO A 93 7.87 6.39 -1.40
C PRO A 93 8.35 7.83 -1.62
N TYR A 94 9.66 7.98 -1.73
CA TYR A 94 10.33 9.23 -2.04
C TYR A 94 11.31 8.97 -3.18
N HIS A 95 11.02 9.55 -4.35
CA HIS A 95 11.76 9.29 -5.60
C HIS A 95 13.25 9.69 -5.56
N ARG A 96 13.70 10.38 -4.50
CA ARG A 96 15.11 10.73 -4.27
C ARG A 96 15.85 9.76 -3.35
N ASN A 97 15.15 8.82 -2.71
CA ASN A 97 15.77 7.82 -1.82
C ASN A 97 16.04 6.49 -2.55
N ILE A 98 16.59 6.57 -3.77
CA ILE A 98 16.88 5.41 -4.61
C ILE A 98 17.85 4.47 -3.88
N THR A 99 18.91 5.01 -3.27
CA THR A 99 19.92 4.20 -2.57
C THR A 99 19.31 3.33 -1.48
N ALA A 100 18.44 3.88 -0.63
CA ALA A 100 17.88 3.10 0.47
C ALA A 100 16.75 2.14 0.01
N ASN A 101 15.99 2.53 -1.01
CA ASN A 101 15.02 1.62 -1.65
C ASN A 101 15.73 0.44 -2.33
N THR A 102 16.86 0.68 -3.00
CA THR A 102 17.72 -0.36 -3.57
C THR A 102 18.34 -1.22 -2.48
N LEU A 103 18.79 -0.63 -1.37
CA LEU A 103 19.31 -1.39 -0.22
C LEU A 103 18.24 -2.35 0.33
N MET A 104 17.01 -1.88 0.51
CA MET A 104 15.89 -2.71 0.98
C MET A 104 15.63 -3.89 0.04
N ILE A 105 15.57 -3.65 -1.27
CA ILE A 105 15.39 -4.71 -2.28
C ILE A 105 16.55 -5.72 -2.18
N ASN A 106 17.79 -5.23 -2.15
CA ASN A 106 19.00 -6.04 -2.10
C ASN A 106 19.13 -6.86 -0.81
N ILE A 107 18.51 -6.43 0.30
CA ILE A 107 18.44 -7.22 1.53
C ILE A 107 17.39 -8.33 1.39
N PHE A 108 16.19 -8.01 0.88
CA PHE A 108 15.10 -8.96 0.81
C PHE A 108 15.31 -10.10 -0.20
N ILE A 109 15.97 -9.82 -1.33
CA ILE A 109 16.23 -10.84 -2.36
C ILE A 109 17.53 -11.62 -2.10
N GLU A 110 18.32 -11.23 -1.11
CA GLU A 110 19.62 -11.85 -0.83
C GLU A 110 19.45 -13.32 -0.43
N GLU A 111 20.27 -14.19 -1.02
CA GLU A 111 20.28 -15.63 -0.75
C GLU A 111 21.32 -16.01 0.32
N ASP A 112 22.42 -15.26 0.40
CA ASP A 112 23.43 -15.44 1.44
C ASP A 112 23.05 -14.63 2.70
N MET A 113 22.65 -15.34 3.76
CA MET A 113 22.21 -14.71 5.00
C MET A 113 23.32 -13.99 5.77
N GLY A 114 24.59 -14.34 5.52
CA GLY A 114 25.73 -13.60 6.02
C GLY A 114 25.86 -12.24 5.34
N GLU A 115 25.68 -12.18 4.01
CA GLU A 115 25.62 -10.92 3.26
C GLU A 115 24.39 -10.09 3.61
N ALA A 116 23.23 -10.73 3.78
CA ALA A 116 22.02 -10.07 4.25
C ALA A 116 22.25 -9.41 5.62
N LEU A 117 22.87 -10.13 6.55
CA LEU A 117 23.20 -9.61 7.88
C LEU A 117 24.19 -8.44 7.81
N LYS A 118 25.21 -8.50 6.94
CA LYS A 118 26.16 -7.37 6.74
C LYS A 118 25.44 -6.10 6.27
N LYS A 119 24.52 -6.23 5.30
CA LYS A 119 23.71 -5.11 4.79
C LYS A 119 22.77 -4.55 5.86
N ILE A 120 22.15 -5.43 6.66
CA ILE A 120 21.30 -5.07 7.81
C ILE A 120 22.10 -4.32 8.87
N LYS A 121 23.30 -4.82 9.23
CA LYS A 121 24.25 -4.14 10.14
C LYS A 121 24.64 -2.76 9.63
N THR A 122 24.93 -2.64 8.33
CA THR A 122 25.28 -1.36 7.68
C THR A 122 24.13 -0.36 7.77
N GLY A 123 22.89 -0.83 7.56
CA GLY A 123 21.68 -0.03 7.74
C GLY A 123 21.28 0.20 9.19
N GLN A 124 22.01 -0.36 10.17
CA GLN A 124 21.68 -0.35 11.59
C GLN A 124 20.25 -0.81 11.88
N VAL A 125 19.74 -1.77 11.11
CA VAL A 125 18.34 -2.22 11.18
C VAL A 125 18.11 -2.97 12.49
N GLU A 126 17.12 -2.57 13.27
CA GLU A 126 16.78 -3.22 14.54
C GLU A 126 15.56 -4.12 14.41
N TYR A 127 14.63 -3.75 13.52
CA TYR A 127 13.39 -4.49 13.29
C TYR A 127 13.13 -4.66 11.80
N ILE A 128 12.59 -5.83 11.43
CA ILE A 128 12.06 -6.09 10.10
C ILE A 128 10.55 -6.27 10.22
N LEU A 129 9.81 -5.48 9.45
CA LEU A 129 8.35 -5.59 9.35
C LEU A 129 7.99 -6.08 7.95
N ILE A 130 7.45 -7.30 7.88
CA ILE A 130 6.85 -7.86 6.68
C ILE A 130 5.35 -7.64 6.76
N ASN A 131 4.77 -7.05 5.73
CA ASN A 131 3.35 -6.77 5.69
C ASN A 131 2.77 -7.02 4.30
N ASN A 132 1.46 -6.84 4.20
CA ASN A 132 0.70 -6.95 2.97
C ASN A 132 0.92 -5.76 2.01
N ASP A 133 2.18 -5.40 1.73
CA ASP A 133 2.58 -4.38 0.77
C ASP A 133 2.67 -4.96 -0.65
N SER A 134 2.15 -4.23 -1.64
CA SER A 134 2.13 -4.68 -3.03
C SER A 134 3.54 -4.99 -3.56
N GLN A 135 4.52 -4.18 -3.16
CA GLN A 135 5.91 -4.34 -3.58
C GLN A 135 6.61 -5.52 -2.92
N LEU A 136 6.33 -5.79 -1.64
CA LEU A 136 6.86 -6.99 -0.97
C LEU A 136 6.32 -8.25 -1.63
N LYS A 137 5.04 -8.25 -2.05
CA LYS A 137 4.47 -9.35 -2.85
C LYS A 137 5.17 -9.54 -4.19
N LEU A 138 5.51 -8.44 -4.88
CA LEU A 138 6.25 -8.52 -6.14
C LEU A 138 7.64 -9.10 -5.92
N LEU A 139 8.38 -8.62 -4.91
CA LEU A 139 9.68 -9.15 -4.54
C LEU A 139 9.59 -10.64 -4.22
N PHE A 140 8.63 -11.01 -3.38
CA PHE A 140 8.34 -12.38 -3.02
C PHE A 140 8.13 -13.28 -4.26
N ASN A 141 7.28 -12.86 -5.19
CA ASN A 141 6.99 -13.62 -6.42
C ASN A 141 8.21 -13.76 -7.33
N SER A 142 9.10 -12.77 -7.35
CA SER A 142 10.30 -12.76 -8.19
C SER A 142 11.53 -13.42 -7.56
N ALA A 143 11.58 -13.53 -6.23
CA ALA A 143 12.74 -13.98 -5.50
C ALA A 143 12.81 -15.50 -5.41
N THR A 144 14.04 -16.04 -5.34
CA THR A 144 14.28 -17.47 -5.21
C THR A 144 13.91 -17.97 -3.81
N ASN A 145 13.62 -19.27 -3.66
CA ASN A 145 13.23 -19.85 -2.36
C ASN A 145 14.29 -19.69 -1.26
N LYS A 146 15.54 -19.38 -1.61
CA LYS A 146 16.63 -19.14 -0.66
C LYS A 146 16.65 -17.71 -0.12
N SER A 147 16.01 -16.78 -0.82
CA SER A 147 16.01 -15.36 -0.47
C SER A 147 15.43 -15.10 0.92
N LEU A 148 15.91 -14.02 1.57
CA LEU A 148 15.42 -13.62 2.90
C LEU A 148 13.90 -13.49 2.93
N ILE A 149 13.30 -12.80 1.96
CA ILE A 149 11.84 -12.58 1.94
C ILE A 149 11.04 -13.88 1.84
N ARG A 150 11.52 -14.86 1.06
CA ARG A 150 10.89 -16.18 0.95
C ARG A 150 11.01 -16.96 2.26
N ARG A 151 12.17 -16.91 2.89
CA ARG A 151 12.42 -17.54 4.18
C ARG A 151 11.50 -17.01 5.28
N LEU A 152 11.27 -15.69 5.32
CA LEU A 152 10.37 -15.09 6.30
C LEU A 152 8.91 -15.51 6.07
N GLU A 153 8.47 -15.62 4.82
CA GLU A 153 7.10 -16.06 4.49
C GLU A 153 6.80 -17.49 4.94
N ILE A 154 7.73 -18.43 4.71
CA ILE A 154 7.59 -19.83 5.15
C ILE A 154 7.96 -20.04 6.63
N ASN A 155 8.05 -18.96 7.41
CA ASN A 155 8.41 -18.94 8.83
C ASN A 155 9.71 -19.70 9.14
N ASN A 156 10.71 -19.57 8.28
CA ASN A 156 12.06 -20.11 8.44
C ASN A 156 13.10 -18.98 8.51
N PRO A 157 13.00 -18.06 9.50
CA PRO A 157 13.94 -16.95 9.61
C PRO A 157 15.38 -17.43 9.86
N PRO A 158 16.39 -16.67 9.42
CA PRO A 158 17.78 -16.82 9.87
C PRO A 158 17.90 -16.74 11.40
N SER A 159 18.96 -17.34 11.96
CA SER A 159 19.20 -17.37 13.41
C SER A 159 19.31 -15.99 14.06
N TRP A 160 19.75 -14.98 13.30
CA TRP A 160 19.84 -13.58 13.72
C TRP A 160 18.51 -12.82 13.63
N LEU A 161 17.39 -13.48 13.28
CA LEU A 161 16.04 -12.91 13.34
C LEU A 161 15.16 -13.66 14.32
N LYS A 162 14.65 -12.91 15.30
CA LYS A 162 13.68 -13.41 16.27
C LYS A 162 12.28 -12.90 15.93
N LEU A 163 11.34 -13.80 15.64
CA LEU A 163 9.94 -13.45 15.48
C LEU A 163 9.38 -12.92 16.81
N ILE A 164 8.82 -11.71 16.79
CA ILE A 164 8.20 -11.05 17.96
C ILE A 164 6.67 -11.16 17.87
N ASN A 165 6.10 -10.98 16.68
CA ASN A 165 4.66 -11.01 16.46
C ASN A 165 4.33 -11.62 15.09
N SER A 166 3.32 -12.50 15.09
CA SER A 166 2.68 -13.07 13.89
C SER A 166 1.15 -13.09 14.02
N THR A 167 0.59 -12.24 14.89
CA THR A 167 -0.79 -12.37 15.38
C THR A 167 -1.83 -11.90 14.36
N ASP A 168 -1.46 -10.96 13.49
CA ASP A 168 -2.18 -10.66 12.25
C ASP A 168 -1.36 -11.26 11.11
N SER A 169 -1.94 -12.17 10.33
CA SER A 169 -1.33 -12.75 9.11
C SER A 169 -0.86 -11.69 8.11
N GLU A 170 -1.28 -10.44 8.29
CA GLU A 170 -0.91 -9.29 7.48
C GLU A 170 0.32 -8.52 7.95
N ASN A 171 0.81 -8.75 9.19
CA ASN A 171 1.96 -8.03 9.77
C ASN A 171 2.83 -9.01 10.59
N MET A 172 4.00 -9.36 10.07
CA MET A 172 5.01 -10.13 10.79
C MET A 172 6.16 -9.21 11.21
N LEU A 173 6.47 -9.23 12.50
CA LEU A 173 7.50 -8.40 13.09
C LEU A 173 8.64 -9.26 13.61
N TYR A 174 9.85 -8.96 13.16
CA TYR A 174 11.08 -9.62 13.58
C TYR A 174 12.02 -8.62 14.25
N LYS A 175 12.70 -9.06 15.31
CA LYS A 175 13.84 -8.38 15.92
C LYS A 175 15.12 -8.88 15.27
N VAL A 176 16.02 -7.98 14.94
CA VAL A 176 17.40 -8.33 14.58
C VAL A 176 18.19 -8.58 15.86
N ASP A 177 18.87 -9.72 15.90
CA ASP A 177 19.82 -10.07 16.94
C ASP A 177 21.23 -10.03 16.36
N TYR A 178 22.11 -9.26 16.99
CA TYR A 178 23.46 -9.00 16.50
C TYR A 178 24.53 -9.84 17.21
N GLU A 179 24.12 -10.70 18.14
CA GLU A 179 24.98 -11.66 18.86
C GLU A 179 25.96 -12.42 17.95
#